data_AF-A0AAP2RJL1-F1
#
_entry.id   AF-A0AAP2RJL1-F1
#
_cell.length_a   1.000
_cell.length_b   1.000
_cell.length_c   1.000
_cell.angle_alpha   90.00
_cell.angle_beta   90.00
_cell.angle_gamma   90.00
#
_symmetry.space_group_name_H-M   'P 1'
#
loop_
_entity.id
_entity.type
_entity.pdbx_description
1 polymer ?
#
loop_
_entity_poly.entity_id
_entity_poly.type
_entity_poly.pdbx_seq_one_letter_code
_entity_poly.pdbx_strand_id
1 'polypeptide(L)' 'MENKWNIGEGGEMPIGFGLSLAANSKSMEAFANMSDTEKENTVEKSRQMHTRRDMEQFVNSLGEEKDRFR' A
#
# COMPACT_ATOMS: atom_id res chain seq x y z
N MET A 1 -16.28 8.01 11.29
CA MET A 1 -15.39 6.90 10.89
C MET A 1 -14.07 7.55 10.54
N GLU A 2 -13.08 7.48 11.43
CA GLU A 2 -11.72 7.88 11.06
C GLU A 2 -11.26 6.95 9.94
N ASN A 3 -10.90 7.52 8.78
CA ASN A 3 -10.23 6.76 7.74
C ASN A 3 -8.80 6.52 8.21
N LYS A 4 -8.61 5.43 8.97
CA LYS A 4 -7.31 4.89 9.40
C LYS A 4 -6.25 4.94 8.30
N TRP A 5 -6.68 4.73 7.05
CA TRP A 5 -5.87 4.71 5.84
C TRP A 5 -5.64 6.08 5.17
N ASN A 6 -5.90 7.19 5.87
CA ASN A 6 -5.56 8.53 5.39
C ASN A 6 -4.03 8.71 5.26
N ILE A 7 -3.65 9.60 4.33
CA ILE A 7 -2.25 9.92 4.02
C ILE A 7 -1.79 11.12 4.86
N GLY A 8 -0.66 11.02 5.57
CA GLY A 8 -0.02 12.16 6.25
C GLY A 8 -0.31 12.27 7.76
N GLU A 9 -0.16 13.46 8.34
CA GLU A 9 -0.36 13.69 9.78
C GLU A 9 -1.79 13.32 10.22
N GLY A 10 -1.89 12.40 11.17
CA GLY A 10 -3.17 11.86 11.67
C GLY A 10 -3.69 10.63 10.91
N GLY A 11 -2.98 10.14 9.89
CA GLY A 11 -3.31 8.90 9.18
C GLY A 11 -2.20 7.84 9.35
N GLU A 12 -2.57 6.56 9.30
CA GLU A 12 -1.58 5.48 9.42
C GLU A 12 -0.82 5.24 8.11
N MET A 13 -1.29 5.74 6.98
CA MET A 13 -0.66 5.51 5.68
C MET A 13 0.55 6.44 5.45
N PRO A 14 1.76 5.89 5.24
CA PRO A 14 2.91 6.69 4.86
C PRO A 14 2.69 7.40 3.53
N ILE A 15 3.11 8.67 3.43
CA ILE A 15 2.89 9.50 2.23
C ILE A 15 3.45 8.85 0.96
N GLY A 16 4.69 8.33 1.02
CA GLY A 16 5.30 7.65 -0.12
C GLY A 16 4.51 6.42 -0.56
N PHE A 17 3.99 5.64 0.38
CA PHE A 17 3.18 4.47 0.08
C PHE A 17 1.83 4.84 -0.54
N GLY A 18 1.11 5.81 0.04
CA GLY A 18 -0.17 6.26 -0.49
C GLY A 18 -0.06 6.85 -1.90
N LEU A 19 0.97 7.65 -2.17
CA LEU A 19 1.22 8.20 -3.51
C LEU A 19 1.59 7.11 -4.52
N SER A 20 2.43 6.16 -4.13
CA SER A 20 2.79 5.03 -5.00
C SER A 20 1.60 4.12 -5.30
N LEU A 21 0.72 3.87 -4.32
CA LEU A 21 -0.54 3.16 -4.55
C LEU A 21 -1.43 3.92 -5.55
N ALA A 22 -1.63 5.22 -5.36
CA ALA A 22 -2.45 6.03 -6.25
C ALA A 22 -1.92 6.05 -7.70
N ALA A 23 -0.59 5.92 -7.87
CA ALA A 23 0.05 5.81 -9.19
C ALA A 23 -0.09 4.43 -9.85
N ASN A 24 -0.53 3.41 -9.12
CA ASN A 24 -0.72 2.05 -9.62
C ASN A 24 -2.13 1.54 -9.23
N SER A 25 -3.09 1.75 -10.13
CA SER A 25 -4.50 1.39 -9.89
C SER A 25 -4.72 -0.08 -9.55
N LYS A 26 -3.91 -0.99 -10.11
CA LYS A 26 -3.98 -2.42 -9.85
C LYS A 26 -3.55 -2.76 -8.42
N SER A 27 -2.44 -2.17 -7.97
CA SER A 27 -1.97 -2.32 -6.59
C SER A 27 -2.90 -1.65 -5.59
N MET A 28 -3.49 -0.50 -5.96
CA MET A 28 -4.52 0.16 -5.15
C MET A 28 -5.76 -0.73 -4.99
N GLU A 29 -6.23 -1.36 -6.06
CA GLU A 29 -7.36 -2.30 -6.02
C GLU A 29 -7.01 -3.54 -5.18
N ALA A 30 -5.78 -4.06 -5.27
CA ALA A 30 -5.31 -5.16 -4.45
C ALA A 30 -5.30 -4.78 -2.95
N PHE A 31 -4.73 -3.62 -2.61
CA PHE A 31 -4.73 -3.10 -1.24
C PHE A 31 -6.14 -2.83 -0.71
N ALA A 32 -7.04 -2.28 -1.53
CA ALA A 32 -8.42 -2.01 -1.11
C ALA A 32 -9.17 -3.28 -0.69
N ASN A 33 -8.90 -4.40 -1.36
CA ASN A 33 -9.53 -5.70 -1.12
C ASN A 33 -8.89 -6.51 0.02
N MET A 34 -7.76 -6.07 0.57
CA MET A 34 -7.15 -6.69 1.75
C MET A 34 -8.04 -6.52 2.99
N SER A 35 -8.00 -7.53 3.87
CA SER A 35 -8.49 -7.41 5.24
C SER A 35 -7.73 -6.33 6.02
N ASP A 36 -8.30 -5.85 7.12
CA ASP A 36 -7.64 -4.81 7.94
C ASP A 36 -6.27 -5.28 8.46
N THR A 37 -6.14 -6.55 8.88
CA THR A 37 -4.86 -7.13 9.29
C THR A 37 -3.83 -7.17 8.16
N GLU A 38 -4.24 -7.49 6.93
CA GLU A 38 -3.35 -7.45 5.77
C GLU A 38 -2.93 -6.03 5.41
N LYS A 39 -3.86 -5.05 5.51
CA LYS A 39 -3.56 -3.63 5.29
C LYS A 39 -2.58 -3.10 6.33
N GLU A 40 -2.76 -3.43 7.60
CA GLU A 40 -1.84 -3.08 8.70
C GLU A 40 -0.44 -3.62 8.42
N ASN A 41 -0.32 -4.92 8.14
CA ASN A 41 0.97 -5.54 7.82
C ASN A 41 1.63 -4.93 6.58
N THR A 42 0.83 -4.58 5.56
CA THR A 42 1.34 -3.95 4.33
C THR A 42 1.84 -2.54 4.60
N VAL A 43 1.11 -1.76 5.40
CA VAL A 43 1.52 -0.44 5.84
C VAL A 43 2.81 -0.51 6.66
N GLU A 44 2.91 -1.42 7.61
CA GLU A 44 4.12 -1.60 8.42
C GLU A 44 5.33 -2.00 7.57
N LYS A 45 5.16 -2.91 6.60
CA LYS A 45 6.21 -3.24 5.62
C LYS A 45 6.63 -2.02 4.79
N SER A 46 5.68 -1.18 4.37
CA SER A 46 5.98 0.01 3.58
C SER A 46 6.89 1.01 4.32
N ARG A 47 6.81 1.07 5.67
CA ARG A 47 7.68 1.93 6.50
C ARG A 47 9.15 1.52 6.46
N GLN A 48 9.44 0.28 6.06
CA GLN A 48 10.80 -0.26 5.94
C GLN A 48 11.44 0.05 4.58
N MET A 49 10.70 0.65 3.64
CA MET A 49 11.23 1.02 2.34
C MET A 49 12.02 2.32 2.45
N HIS A 50 13.33 2.24 2.23
CA HIS A 50 14.24 3.38 2.43
C HIS A 50 14.43 4.23 1.16
N THR A 51 14.11 3.70 -0.01
CA THR A 51 14.23 4.43 -1.28
C THR A 51 12.91 4.45 -2.04
N ARG A 52 12.76 5.43 -2.93
CA ARG A 52 11.63 5.50 -3.87
C ARG A 52 11.50 4.22 -4.69
N ARG A 53 12.63 3.67 -5.15
CA ARG A 53 12.65 2.45 -5.96
C ARG A 53 12.12 1.24 -5.17
N ASP A 54 12.53 1.10 -3.91
CA ASP A 54 12.06 0.00 -3.06
C ASP A 54 10.55 0.11 -2.80
N MET A 55 10.05 1.32 -2.57
CA MET A 55 8.61 1.58 -2.43
C MET A 55 7.83 1.22 -3.69
N GLU A 56 8.30 1.64 -4.86
CA GLU A 56 7.66 1.33 -6.15
C GLU A 56 7.65 -0.19 -6.41
N GLN A 57 8.78 -0.88 -6.16
CA GLN A 57 8.86 -2.34 -6.31
C GLN A 57 7.90 -3.06 -5.35
N PHE A 58 7.88 -2.64 -4.08
CA PHE A 58 6.97 -3.19 -3.09
C PHE A 58 5.51 -3.01 -3.51
N VAL A 59 5.10 -1.80 -3.89
CA VAL A 59 3.72 -1.52 -4.34
C VAL A 59 3.36 -2.33 -5.58
N ASN A 60 4.25 -2.43 -6.57
CA ASN A 60 3.99 -3.21 -7.78
C ASN A 60 3.76 -4.69 -7.46
N SER A 61 4.50 -5.25 -6.50
CA SER A 61 4.34 -6.65 -6.08
C SER A 61 2.95 -6.98 -5.53
N LEU A 62 2.28 -6.00 -4.88
CA LEU A 62 0.90 -6.16 -4.37
C LEU A 62 -0.10 -6.37 -5.52
N GLY A 63 0.08 -5.64 -6.62
CA GLY A 63 -0.77 -5.76 -7.80
C GLY A 63 -0.50 -7.05 -8.59
N GLU A 64 0.75 -7.53 -8.61
CA GLU A 64 1.13 -8.78 -9.28
C GLU A 64 0.61 -10.02 -8.55
N GLU A 65 0.55 -10.00 -7.22
CA GLU A 65 0.00 -11.11 -6.42
C GLU A 65 -1.45 -11.42 -6.77
N LYS A 66 -2.26 -10.38 -7.02
CA LYS A 66 -3.65 -10.53 -7.42
C LYS A 66 -3.84 -11.25 -8.76
N ASP A 67 -2.90 -11.07 -9.69
CA ASP A 67 -2.98 -11.70 -11.02
C ASP A 67 -2.55 -13.16 -11.00
N ARG A 68 -1.79 -13.60 -9.99
CA ARG A 68 -1.39 -15.01 -9.85
C ARG A 68 -2.53 -15.94 -9.45
N PHE A 69 -3.64 -15.38 -8.92
CA PHE A 69 -4.79 -16.14 -8.42
C PHE A 69 -6.10 -15.82 -9.16
N ARG A 70 -6.02 -15.10 -10.29
CA ARG A 70 -7.12 -14.87 -11.24
C ARG A 70 -7.01 -15.84 -12.40
#